data_AF-A0A1W9PWF5-F1
#
_entry.id   AF-A0A1W9PWF5-F1
#
_cell.length_a   1.000
_cell.length_b   1.000
_cell.length_c   1.000
_cell.angle_alpha   90.00
_cell.angle_beta   90.00
_cell.angle_gamma   90.00
#
_symmetry.space_group_name_H-M   'P 1'
#
loop_
_entity.id
_entity.type
_entity.pdbx_description
1 polymer ?
#
loop_
_entity_poly.entity_id
_entity_poly.type
_entity_poly.pdbx_seq_one_letter_code
_entity_poly.pdbx_strand_id
1 'polypeptide(L)' 'MSSYPDTAVRRAMKICKIILRAMSGESTWFKAAQITGMSDRMMKRWKLRYKSMVTTVCLIVAGQRPSPEREPYGRVYPS' A
#
# COMPACT_ATOMS: atom_id res chain seq x y z
N MET A 1 18.68 -16.87 8.29
CA MET A 1 17.83 -15.74 7.85
C MET A 1 18.57 -14.95 6.79
N SER A 2 18.01 -14.78 5.58
CA SER A 2 18.62 -13.93 4.55
C SER A 2 18.53 -12.48 5.02
N SER A 3 19.66 -11.91 5.47
CA SER A 3 19.74 -10.51 5.87
C SER A 3 19.70 -9.69 4.59
N TYR A 4 18.57 -9.03 4.32
CA TYR A 4 18.50 -8.07 3.21
C TYR A 4 19.63 -7.05 3.38
N PRO A 5 20.34 -6.68 2.30
CA PRO A 5 21.37 -5.67 2.41
C PRO A 5 20.75 -4.35 2.89
N ASP A 6 21.39 -3.68 3.85
CA ASP A 6 20.91 -2.41 4.44
C ASP A 6 20.55 -1.35 3.37
N THR A 7 21.22 -1.41 2.22
CA THR A 7 20.94 -0.54 1.07
C THR A 7 19.54 -0.77 0.50
N ALA A 8 19.08 -2.01 0.41
CA ALA A 8 17.73 -2.36 -0.02
C ALA A 8 16.69 -1.88 1.00
N VAL A 9 16.96 -2.09 2.30
CA VAL A 9 16.07 -1.65 3.39
C VAL A 9 15.93 -0.13 3.39
N ARG A 10 17.04 0.62 3.30
CA ARG A 10 17.02 2.09 3.23
C ARG A 10 16.28 2.62 2.02
N ARG A 11 16.45 2.00 0.85
CA ARG A 11 15.72 2.35 -0.38
C ARG A 11 14.21 2.11 -0.20
N ALA A 12 13.83 0.94 0.32
CA ALA A 12 12.44 0.62 0.60
C ALA A 12 11.81 1.62 1.60
N MET A 13 12.52 1.95 2.69
CA MET A 13 12.05 2.89 3.70
C MET A 13 11.86 4.30 3.14
N LYS A 14 12.75 4.76 2.25
CA LYS A 14 12.59 6.05 1.55
C LYS A 14 11.35 6.07 0.66
N ILE A 15 11.10 4.99 -0.08
CA ILE A 15 9.89 4.84 -0.91
C ILE A 15 8.63 4.87 -0.02
N CYS A 16 8.61 4.11 1.08
CA CYS A 16 7.49 4.12 2.03
C CYS A 16 7.21 5.53 2.59
N LYS A 17 8.25 6.28 2.95
CA LYS A 17 8.11 7.66 3.46
C LYS A 17 7.48 8.60 2.41
N ILE A 18 7.87 8.47 1.14
CA ILE A 18 7.31 9.28 0.05
C ILE A 18 5.85 8.92 -0.19
N ILE A 19 5.52 7.63 -0.19
CA ILE A 19 4.14 7.16 -0.37
C ILE A 19 3.26 7.68 0.78
N LEU A 20 3.73 7.62 2.03
CA LEU A 20 2.97 8.10 3.19
C LEU A 20 2.62 9.59 3.07
N ARG A 21 3.57 10.42 2.63
CA ARG A 21 3.33 11.86 2.33
C ARG A 21 2.34 12.07 1.19
N ALA A 22 2.35 11.19 0.19
CA ALA A 22 1.37 11.24 -0.90
C ALA A 22 -0.04 10.82 -0.44
N MET A 23 -0.13 9.96 0.58
CA MET A 23 -1.40 9.60 1.21
C MET A 23 -1.94 10.68 2.13
N SER A 24 -1.07 11.37 2.89
CA SER A 24 -1.48 12.48 3.77
C SER A 24 -1.91 13.74 3.01
N GLY A 25 -1.63 13.82 1.71
CA GLY A 25 -1.95 14.97 0.86
C GLY A 25 -0.86 16.04 0.82
N GLU A 26 0.25 15.86 1.56
CA GLU A 26 1.42 16.74 1.51
C GLU A 26 2.14 16.72 0.16
N SER A 27 1.96 15.65 -0.62
CA SER A 27 2.50 15.54 -1.98
C SER A 27 1.46 14.95 -2.93
N THR A 28 1.53 15.36 -4.20
CA THR A 28 0.76 14.71 -5.25
C THR A 28 1.36 13.35 -5.59
N TRP A 29 0.51 12.39 -5.98
CA TRP A 29 0.92 11.05 -6.42
C TRP A 29 1.84 11.09 -7.65
N PHE A 30 1.65 12.09 -8.51
CA PHE A 30 2.52 12.36 -9.66
C PHE A 30 3.94 12.75 -9.22
N LYS A 31 4.06 13.69 -8.27
CA LYS A 31 5.37 14.11 -7.72
C LYS A 31 6.06 12.96 -6.98
N ALA A 32 5.29 12.14 -6.27
CA ALA A 32 5.81 10.93 -5.63
C ALA A 32 6.40 9.93 -6.64
N ALA A 33 5.71 9.70 -7.77
CA ALA A 33 6.16 8.82 -8.84
C ALA A 33 7.48 9.31 -9.48
N GLN A 34 7.62 10.62 -9.71
CA GLN A 34 8.86 11.21 -10.21
C GLN A 34 10.05 10.99 -9.27
N ILE A 35 9.84 11.16 -7.95
CA ILE A 35 10.92 11.01 -6.95
C ILE A 35 11.32 9.55 -6.76
N THR A 36 10.36 8.61 -6.83
CA THR A 36 10.63 7.18 -6.67
C THR A 36 11.11 6.51 -7.96
N GLY A 37 11.04 7.21 -9.10
CA GLY A 37 11.31 6.64 -10.42
C GLY A 37 10.28 5.59 -10.85
N MET A 38 9.12 5.56 -10.20
CA MET A 38 8.03 4.64 -10.54
C MET A 38 7.11 5.26 -11.59
N SER A 39 6.42 4.40 -12.36
CA SER A 39 5.37 4.89 -13.25
C SER A 39 4.17 5.41 -12.46
N ASP A 40 3.51 6.43 -13.00
CA ASP A 40 2.27 6.98 -12.41
C ASP A 40 1.18 5.91 -12.29
N ARG A 41 1.12 4.94 -13.23
CA ARG A 41 0.23 3.78 -13.16
C ARG A 41 0.51 2.89 -11.95
N MET A 42 1.79 2.64 -11.65
CA MET A 42 2.17 1.88 -10.46
C MET A 42 1.71 2.61 -9.20
N MET A 43 1.93 3.93 -9.11
CA MET A 43 1.50 4.72 -7.96
C MET A 43 -0.02 4.79 -7.78
N LYS A 44 -0.78 4.93 -8.87
CA LYS A 44 -2.24 4.83 -8.82
C LYS A 44 -2.73 3.45 -8.35
N ARG A 45 -2.06 2.37 -8.76
CA ARG A 45 -2.39 1.01 -8.31
C ARG A 45 -2.13 0.83 -6.81
N TRP A 46 -1.03 1.37 -6.30
CA TRP A 46 -0.73 1.38 -4.86
C TRP A 46 -1.76 2.20 -4.08
N LYS A 47 -2.13 3.39 -4.57
CA LYS A 47 -3.22 4.20 -4.01
C LYS A 47 -4.52 3.39 -3.92
N LEU A 48 -4.89 2.68 -4.98
CA LEU A 48 -6.10 1.87 -5.01
C LEU A 48 -6.05 0.73 -3.97
N ARG A 49 -4.90 0.06 -3.82
CA ARG A 49 -4.69 -0.99 -2.81
C ARG A 49 -4.81 -0.47 -1.38
N TYR A 50 -4.23 0.68 -1.08
CA TYR A 50 -4.37 1.28 0.25
C TYR A 50 -5.80 1.71 0.53
N LYS A 51 -6.48 2.30 -0.46
CA LYS A 51 -7.90 2.65 -0.33
C LYS A 51 -8.77 1.41 -0.08
N SER A 52 -8.54 0.31 -0.81
CA SER A 52 -9.28 -0.93 -0.60
C SER A 52 -9.00 -1.55 0.76
N MET A 53 -7.75 -1.54 1.25
CA MET A 53 -7.40 -2.06 2.58
C MET A 53 -8.07 -1.25 3.70
N VAL A 54 -8.06 0.08 3.60
CA VAL A 54 -8.75 0.93 4.56
C VAL A 54 -10.26 0.69 4.53
N THR A 55 -10.88 0.55 3.35
CA THR A 55 -12.31 0.22 3.24
C THR A 55 -12.62 -1.17 3.82
N THR A 56 -11.85 -2.20 3.49
CA THR A 56 -12.05 -3.57 4.01
C THR A 56 -11.92 -3.62 5.54
N VAL A 57 -10.88 -3.01 6.10
CA VAL A 57 -10.69 -2.93 7.56
C VAL A 57 -11.79 -2.10 8.21
N CYS A 58 -12.19 -0.98 7.62
CA CYS A 58 -13.27 -0.14 8.14
C CYS A 58 -14.62 -0.88 8.13
N LEU A 59 -14.92 -1.68 7.09
CA LEU A 59 -16.12 -2.52 7.04
C LEU A 59 -16.11 -3.58 8.16
N ILE A 60 -14.98 -4.27 8.36
CA ILE A 60 -14.81 -5.25 9.44
C ILE A 60 -15.01 -4.60 10.83
N VAL A 61 -14.38 -3.44 11.06
CA VAL A 61 -14.49 -2.69 12.33
C VAL A 61 -15.91 -2.15 12.55
N ALA A 62 -16.61 -1.77 11.48
CA ALA A 62 -18.01 -1.34 11.51
C ALA A 62 -19.01 -2.50 11.62
N GLY A 63 -18.55 -3.74 11.80
CA GLY A 63 -19.41 -4.93 11.93
C GLY A 63 -20.08 -5.38 10.63
N GLN A 64 -19.74 -4.78 9.47
CA GLN A 64 -20.23 -5.20 8.17
C GLN A 64 -19.22 -6.13 7.51
N ARG A 65 -19.53 -7.43 7.40
CA ARG A 65 -18.66 -8.36 6.66
C ARG A 65 -18.68 -7.98 5.17
N PRO A 66 -17.53 -7.66 4.54
CA PRO A 66 -17.49 -7.46 3.11
C PRO A 66 -17.87 -8.76 2.40
N SER A 67 -18.62 -8.66 1.29
CA SER A 67 -19.04 -9.81 0.50
C SER A 67 -17.80 -10.63 0.06
N PRO A 68 -17.85 -11.99 0.10
CA PRO A 68 -16.70 -12.87 -0.13
C PRO A 68 -15.98 -12.67 -1.49
N GLU A 69 -16.66 -12.08 -2.47
CA GLU A 69 -16.19 -11.96 -3.85
C GLU A 69 -15.09 -10.89 -4.05
N ARG A 70 -14.67 -10.16 -2.99
CA ARG A 70 -13.70 -9.07 -3.06
C ARG A 70 -12.37 -9.29 -2.34
N GLU A 71 -12.00 -10.51 -1.98
CA GLU A 71 -10.64 -10.79 -1.52
C GLU A 71 -9.73 -11.24 -2.68
N PRO A 72 -8.76 -10.41 -3.13
CA PRO A 72 -7.74 -10.88 -4.03
C PRO A 72 -6.73 -11.68 -3.20
N TYR A 73 -6.59 -12.96 -3.56
CA TYR A 73 -5.61 -13.94 -3.10
C TYR A 73 -5.94 -14.63 -1.77
N GLY A 74 -6.27 -15.92 -1.89
CA GLY A 74 -6.58 -16.85 -0.79
C GLY A 74 -5.50 -16.85 0.29
N ARG A 75 -5.85 -16.26 1.43
CA ARG A 75 -5.07 -16.31 2.66
C ARG A 75 -5.78 -17.26 3.62
N VAL A 76 -5.20 -18.44 3.82
CA VAL A 76 -5.56 -19.32 4.94
C VAL A 76 -5.09 -18.59 6.21
N TYR A 77 -6.02 -18.19 7.08
CA TYR A 77 -5.66 -17.84 8.45
C TYR A 77 -5.41 -19.15 9.21
N PRO A 78 -4.26 -19.33 9.88
CA PRO A 78 -4.11 -20.46 10.78
C PRO A 78 -5.10 -20.29 11.94
N SER A 79 -5.86 -21.35 12.16
CA SER A 79 -6.84 -21.54 13.25
C SER A 79 -6.21 -21.39 14.63
#